data_AF-A0A834DN90-F1
#
_entry.id   AF-A0A834DN90-F1
#
_cell.length_a   1.000
_cell.length_b   1.000
_cell.length_c   1.000
_cell.angle_alpha   90.00
_cell.angle_beta   90.00
_cell.angle_gamma   90.00
#
_symmetry.space_group_name_H-M   'P 1'
#
loop_
_entity.id
_entity.type
_entity.pdbx_description
1 polymer ?
#
loop_
_entity_poly.entity_id
_entity_poly.type
_entity_poly.pdbx_seq_one_letter_code
_entity_poly.pdbx_strand_id
1 'polypeptide(L)'
;MRSCVYKNDQAAKDNPTKSLQEEEPCPRFAHQLVYDELHKVHYLFGGNPGKSCSPKMRLDDFWSLKLCRPSKDYLLRHCKYLIRKHRFEEKAQMDPLSALKYLQNDLYITVDHSDPEETKEFQLLASALFKSGSDFTALEAFRMWITPMLRELSSLTPW
;
A
#
# COMPACT_ATOMS: atom_id res chain seq x y z
N MET A 1 -29.43 16.81 8.18
CA MET A 1 -28.16 17.04 7.44
C MET A 1 -27.14 16.03 7.95
N ARG A 2 -26.70 15.05 7.15
CA ARG A 2 -25.68 14.08 7.59
C ARG A 2 -24.31 14.65 7.27
N SER A 3 -23.51 14.95 8.30
CA SER A 3 -22.10 15.33 8.14
C SER A 3 -21.32 14.06 7.77
N CYS A 4 -20.71 14.03 6.59
CA CYS A 4 -19.75 13.00 6.22
C CYS A 4 -18.43 13.35 6.90
N VAL A 5 -18.17 12.72 8.04
CA VAL A 5 -16.86 12.82 8.70
C VAL A 5 -15.98 11.75 8.06
N TYR A 6 -14.95 12.18 7.34
CA TYR A 6 -13.93 11.27 6.83
C TYR A 6 -13.35 10.45 7.99
N LYS A 7 -13.35 9.13 7.83
CA LYS A 7 -12.66 8.19 8.69
C LYS A 7 -11.72 7.40 7.82
N ASN A 8 -10.43 7.44 8.14
CA ASN A 8 -9.46 6.58 7.52
C ASN A 8 -9.54 5.19 8.19
N ASP A 9 -10.21 4.24 7.53
CA ASP A 9 -10.37 2.87 8.04
C ASP A 9 -9.06 2.06 7.99
N GLN A 10 -8.02 2.57 7.29
CA GLN A 10 -6.69 1.95 7.23
C GLN A 10 -5.94 2.07 8.57
N ALA A 11 -6.21 3.14 9.35
CA ALA A 11 -5.54 3.45 10.61
C ALA A 11 -5.77 2.44 11.74
N ALA A 12 -6.73 1.52 11.61
CA ALA A 12 -7.04 0.52 12.64
C ALA A 12 -6.37 -0.84 12.39
N LYS A 13 -5.81 -1.10 11.20
CA LYS A 13 -5.32 -2.42 10.80
C LYS A 13 -3.80 -2.58 10.92
N ASP A 14 -3.05 -1.49 10.84
CA ASP A 14 -1.60 -1.52 10.78
C ASP A 14 -0.97 -1.13 12.14
N ASN A 15 -0.75 -2.15 12.98
CA ASN A 15 0.13 -2.16 14.17
C ASN A 15 -0.32 -1.34 15.43
N PRO A 16 -0.70 -2.00 16.55
CA PRO A 16 -1.14 -1.32 17.79
C PRO A 16 -0.07 -0.47 18.50
N THR A 17 1.19 -0.50 18.06
CA THR A 17 2.33 0.16 18.73
C THR A 17 2.81 1.44 18.05
N LYS A 18 2.33 1.77 16.86
CA LYS A 18 2.56 3.09 16.24
C LYS A 18 1.32 3.96 16.43
N SER A 19 1.43 5.06 17.16
CA SER A 19 0.40 6.09 17.15
C SER A 19 0.40 6.79 15.80
N LEU A 20 -0.36 6.27 14.83
CA LEU A 20 -0.55 6.81 13.48
C LEU A 20 -1.11 8.26 13.43
N GLN A 21 -1.38 8.88 14.59
CA GLN A 21 -1.64 10.32 14.70
C GLN A 21 -0.48 11.19 14.17
N GLU A 22 0.70 10.62 13.93
CA GLU A 22 1.86 11.33 13.40
C GLU A 22 1.94 11.35 11.86
N GLU A 23 1.25 10.47 11.14
CA GLU A 23 1.38 10.39 9.67
C GLU A 23 0.35 11.24 8.92
N GLU A 24 -0.79 11.55 9.54
CA GLU A 24 -1.82 12.40 8.96
C GLU A 24 -2.53 13.31 9.98
N PRO A 25 -2.99 14.50 9.58
CA PRO A 25 -3.75 15.37 10.46
C PRO A 25 -5.12 14.76 10.79
N CYS A 26 -5.52 14.82 12.07
CA CYS A 26 -6.88 14.45 12.45
C CYS A 26 -7.96 15.33 11.77
N PRO A 27 -9.20 14.82 11.61
CA PRO A 27 -10.33 15.61 11.11
C PRO A 27 -10.53 16.89 11.92
N ARG A 28 -10.66 18.03 11.22
CA ARG A 28 -10.70 19.36 11.84
C ARG A 28 -11.44 20.37 10.99
N PHE A 29 -11.99 21.39 11.63
CA PHE A 29 -12.62 22.55 10.97
C PHE A 29 -11.90 23.85 11.34
N ALA A 30 -12.25 24.96 10.67
CA ALA A 30 -11.65 26.27 10.90
C ALA A 30 -10.10 26.25 10.84
N HIS A 31 -9.55 25.39 9.99
CA HIS A 31 -8.15 25.34 9.64
C HIS A 31 -7.85 26.31 8.49
N GLN A 32 -6.58 26.64 8.28
CA GLN A 32 -6.13 27.36 7.08
C GLN A 32 -5.39 26.37 6.17
N LEU A 33 -5.68 26.42 4.87
CA LEU A 33 -5.04 25.59 3.86
C LEU A 33 -4.46 26.49 2.77
N VAL A 34 -3.16 26.36 2.50
CA VAL A 34 -2.44 27.14 1.49
C VAL A 34 -1.79 26.18 0.50
N TYR A 35 -1.84 26.50 -0.79
CA TYR A 35 -1.16 25.72 -1.83
C TYR A 35 0.06 26.48 -2.36
N ASP A 36 1.22 25.83 -2.30
CA ASP A 36 2.46 26.30 -2.92
C ASP A 36 2.55 25.73 -4.34
N GLU A 37 2.39 26.61 -5.34
CA GLU A 37 2.39 26.23 -6.74
C GLU A 37 3.78 25.87 -7.27
N LEU A 38 4.86 26.44 -6.72
CA LEU A 38 6.23 26.15 -7.16
C LEU A 38 6.64 24.75 -6.72
N HIS A 39 6.38 24.42 -5.46
CA HIS A 39 6.76 23.12 -4.88
C HIS A 39 5.67 22.05 -5.02
N LYS A 40 4.45 22.43 -5.44
CA LYS A 40 3.26 21.57 -5.57
C LYS A 40 2.87 20.91 -4.22
N VAL A 41 2.94 21.68 -3.13
CA VAL A 41 2.67 21.22 -1.75
C VAL A 41 1.47 21.95 -1.17
N HIS A 42 0.59 21.23 -0.46
CA HIS A 42 -0.46 21.83 0.35
C HIS A 42 0.00 21.94 1.79
N TYR A 43 -0.21 23.08 2.41
CA TYR A 43 0.16 23.37 3.79
C TYR A 43 -1.10 23.63 4.61
N LEU A 44 -1.24 22.90 5.73
CA LEU A 44 -2.38 22.97 6.63
C LEU A 44 -1.92 23.49 8.00
N PHE A 45 -2.58 24.54 8.47
CA PHE A 45 -2.26 25.20 9.75
C PHE A 45 -3.41 25.02 10.75
N GLY A 46 -3.10 24.40 11.88
CA GLY A 46 -3.95 24.31 13.06
C GLY A 46 -5.37 23.84 12.78
N GLY A 47 -6.33 24.44 13.48
CA GLY A 47 -7.76 24.19 13.35
C GLY A 47 -8.39 23.62 14.61
N ASN A 48 -9.68 23.32 14.57
CA ASN A 48 -10.44 22.83 15.72
C ASN A 48 -10.77 21.35 15.53
N PRO A 49 -10.44 20.46 16.49
CA PRO A 49 -10.65 19.02 16.36
C PRO A 49 -12.08 18.58 16.69
N GLY A 50 -12.98 19.51 17.05
CA GLY A 50 -14.38 19.20 17.34
C GLY A 50 -14.63 18.32 18.58
N LYS A 51 -13.71 18.30 19.54
CA LYS A 51 -13.84 17.53 20.78
C LYS A 51 -14.87 18.17 21.71
N SER A 52 -15.94 17.44 22.05
CA SER A 52 -17.03 17.92 22.92
C SER A 52 -16.58 18.27 24.34
N CYS A 53 -15.58 17.56 24.87
CA CYS A 53 -14.98 17.83 26.18
C CYS A 53 -14.12 19.11 26.22
N SER A 54 -13.75 19.65 25.06
CA SER A 54 -12.89 20.83 24.94
C SER A 54 -13.29 21.68 23.72
N PRO A 55 -14.49 22.31 23.73
CA PRO A 55 -15.07 22.94 22.54
C PRO A 55 -14.30 24.18 22.06
N LYS A 56 -13.45 24.77 22.91
CA LYS A 56 -12.57 25.90 22.58
C LYS A 56 -11.16 25.46 22.17
N MET A 57 -10.88 24.15 22.10
CA MET A 57 -9.56 23.64 21.75
C MET A 57 -9.22 24.01 20.32
N ARG A 58 -8.00 24.55 20.14
CA ARG A 58 -7.41 24.86 18.85
C ARG A 58 -6.05 24.19 18.75
N LEU A 59 -5.82 23.54 17.62
CA LEU A 59 -4.57 22.91 17.26
C LEU A 59 -3.59 23.98 16.78
N ASP A 60 -2.33 23.82 17.17
CA ASP A 60 -1.19 24.66 16.78
C ASP A 60 -0.13 23.83 16.05
N ASP A 61 -0.59 22.87 15.26
CA ASP A 61 0.22 21.99 14.43
C ASP A 61 0.31 22.50 12.99
N PHE A 62 1.33 22.02 12.30
CA PHE A 62 1.61 22.39 10.91
C PHE A 62 1.87 21.14 10.08
N TRP A 63 1.11 21.00 9.00
CA TRP A 63 1.14 19.82 8.14
C TRP A 63 1.46 20.21 6.70
N SER A 64 2.14 19.31 5.99
CA SER A 64 2.39 19.43 4.56
C SER A 64 1.95 18.16 3.83
N LEU A 65 1.32 18.32 2.67
CA LEU A 65 0.89 17.24 1.81
C LEU A 65 1.44 17.47 0.40
N LYS A 66 2.29 16.54 -0.04
CA LYS A 66 2.79 16.48 -1.41
C LYS A 66 2.13 15.30 -2.12
N LEU A 67 1.34 15.61 -3.15
CA LEU A 67 0.73 14.58 -3.99
C LEU A 67 1.73 14.16 -5.06
N CYS A 68 2.32 12.98 -4.90
CA CYS A 68 3.22 12.40 -5.88
C CYS A 68 2.43 11.50 -6.82
N ARG A 69 2.42 11.83 -8.13
CA ARG A 69 1.92 10.91 -9.15
C ARG A 69 3.02 9.88 -9.44
N PRO A 70 2.79 8.58 -9.27
CA PRO A 70 3.76 7.56 -9.63
C PRO A 70 4.09 7.63 -11.13
N SER A 71 5.35 7.37 -11.48
CA SER A 71 5.77 7.31 -12.88
C SER A 71 5.16 6.10 -13.59
N LYS A 72 5.01 6.17 -14.91
CA LYS A 72 4.56 5.03 -15.72
C LYS A 72 5.47 3.81 -15.53
N ASP A 73 6.78 4.03 -15.44
CA ASP A 73 7.77 2.96 -15.27
C ASP A 73 7.66 2.29 -13.90
N TYR A 74 7.46 3.09 -12.84
CA TYR A 74 7.16 2.56 -11.50
C TYR A 74 5.91 1.68 -11.54
N LEU A 75 4.82 2.18 -12.12
CA LEU A 75 3.56 1.42 -12.21
C LEU A 75 3.75 0.10 -12.97
N LEU A 76 4.44 0.13 -14.12
CA LEU A 76 4.69 -1.07 -14.90
C LEU A 76 5.57 -2.08 -14.14
N ARG A 77 6.62 -1.61 -13.48
CA ARG A 77 7.49 -2.42 -12.62
C ARG A 77 6.68 -3.05 -11.48
N HIS A 78 5.87 -2.25 -10.79
CA HIS A 78 5.05 -2.70 -9.68
C HIS A 78 3.99 -3.72 -10.11
N CYS A 79 3.30 -3.51 -11.23
CA CYS A 79 2.38 -4.50 -11.79
C CYS A 79 3.09 -5.82 -12.12
N LYS A 80 4.28 -5.77 -12.72
CA LYS A 80 5.10 -6.97 -12.97
C LYS A 80 5.48 -7.66 -11.67
N TYR A 81 5.92 -6.89 -10.66
CA TYR A 81 6.25 -7.42 -9.34
C TYR A 81 5.07 -8.18 -8.74
N LEU A 82 3.86 -7.61 -8.73
CA LEU A 82 2.66 -8.28 -8.19
C LEU A 82 2.37 -9.61 -8.87
N ILE A 83 2.41 -9.65 -10.20
CA ILE A 83 2.19 -10.88 -10.97
C ILE A 83 3.28 -11.91 -10.66
N ARG A 84 4.55 -11.48 -10.62
CA ARG A 84 5.69 -12.38 -10.35
C ARG A 84 5.69 -12.88 -8.91
N LYS A 85 5.35 -12.05 -7.93
CA LYS A 85 5.18 -12.42 -6.52
C LYS A 85 4.14 -13.50 -6.38
N HIS A 86 2.97 -13.33 -7.01
CA HIS A 86 1.94 -14.36 -6.95
C HIS A 86 2.41 -15.69 -7.58
N ARG A 87 3.05 -15.62 -8.75
CA ARG A 87 3.63 -16.82 -9.40
C ARG A 87 4.71 -17.49 -8.54
N PHE A 88 5.51 -16.71 -7.82
CA PHE A 88 6.49 -17.24 -6.87
C PHE A 88 5.79 -17.97 -5.73
N GLU A 89 4.74 -17.40 -5.14
CA GLU A 89 3.97 -18.04 -4.07
C GLU A 89 3.37 -19.37 -4.52
N GLU A 90 2.81 -19.44 -5.73
CA GLU A 90 2.33 -20.70 -6.31
C GLU A 90 3.46 -21.73 -6.49
N LYS A 91 4.62 -21.28 -7.01
CA LYS A 91 5.80 -22.14 -7.20
C LYS A 91 6.37 -22.64 -5.87
N ALA A 92 6.40 -21.80 -4.85
CA ALA A 92 6.95 -22.13 -3.54
C ALA A 92 6.21 -23.32 -2.89
N GLN A 93 4.92 -23.49 -3.21
CA GLN A 93 4.12 -24.63 -2.73
C GLN A 93 4.38 -25.93 -3.50
N MET A 94 4.60 -25.84 -4.82
CA MET A 94 4.75 -27.03 -5.66
C MET A 94 6.20 -27.53 -5.76
N ASP A 95 7.14 -26.62 -5.91
CA ASP A 95 8.56 -26.89 -6.12
C ASP A 95 9.40 -25.76 -5.53
N PRO A 96 9.76 -25.86 -4.24
CA PRO A 96 10.55 -24.84 -3.54
C PRO A 96 11.89 -24.54 -4.20
N LEU A 97 12.51 -25.52 -4.87
CA LEU A 97 13.81 -25.34 -5.52
C LEU A 97 13.69 -24.47 -6.77
N SER A 98 12.70 -24.70 -7.63
CA SER A 98 12.47 -23.78 -8.77
C SER A 98 11.92 -22.44 -8.33
N ALA A 99 11.13 -22.39 -7.25
CA ALA A 99 10.66 -21.14 -6.66
C ALA A 99 11.82 -20.26 -6.18
N LEU A 100 12.82 -20.83 -5.50
CA LEU A 100 14.01 -20.10 -5.08
C LEU A 100 14.79 -19.54 -6.27
N LYS A 101 14.99 -20.33 -7.34
CA LYS A 101 15.63 -19.84 -8.58
C LYS A 101 14.83 -18.70 -9.21
N TYR A 102 13.51 -18.81 -9.22
CA TYR A 102 12.62 -17.78 -9.76
C TYR A 102 12.66 -16.49 -8.90
N LEU A 103 12.71 -16.62 -7.57
CA LEU A 103 12.86 -15.50 -6.64
C LEU A 103 14.16 -14.73 -6.91
N GLN A 104 15.27 -15.45 -7.07
CA GLN A 104 16.61 -14.89 -7.28
C GLN A 104 16.78 -14.18 -8.63
N ASN A 105 16.10 -14.65 -9.69
CA ASN A 105 16.31 -14.14 -11.05
C ASN A 105 15.14 -13.27 -11.52
N ASP A 106 13.94 -13.84 -11.59
CA ASP A 106 12.78 -13.19 -12.21
C ASP A 106 12.13 -12.15 -11.30
N LEU A 107 12.00 -12.46 -10.00
CA LEU A 107 11.33 -11.56 -9.07
C LEU A 107 12.27 -10.44 -8.62
N TYR A 108 13.55 -10.77 -8.39
CA TYR A 108 14.59 -9.81 -8.00
C TYR A 108 14.65 -8.57 -8.92
N ILE A 109 14.57 -8.75 -10.24
CA ILE A 109 14.68 -7.62 -11.19
C ILE A 109 13.45 -6.68 -11.19
N THR A 110 12.36 -7.05 -10.52
CA THR A 110 11.15 -6.21 -10.42
C THR A 110 11.08 -5.39 -9.14
N VAL A 111 11.98 -5.66 -8.20
CA VAL A 111 12.05 -4.98 -6.90
C VAL A 111 13.00 -3.80 -7.01
N ASP A 112 12.63 -2.68 -6.41
CA ASP A 112 13.53 -1.55 -6.24
C ASP A 112 14.38 -1.75 -4.98
N HIS A 113 15.62 -2.20 -5.17
CA HIS A 113 16.55 -2.45 -4.06
C HIS A 113 17.15 -1.17 -3.46
N SER A 114 16.80 0.01 -4.00
CA SER A 114 17.12 1.28 -3.35
C SER A 114 16.09 1.69 -2.30
N ASP A 115 14.89 1.10 -2.35
CA ASP A 115 13.86 1.27 -1.33
C ASP A 115 14.01 0.21 -0.21
N PRO A 116 14.29 0.62 1.04
CA PRO A 116 14.47 -0.30 2.15
C PRO A 116 13.21 -1.08 2.50
N GLU A 117 12.01 -0.54 2.28
CA GLU A 117 10.76 -1.23 2.56
C GLU A 117 10.46 -2.28 1.49
N GLU A 118 10.59 -1.94 0.19
CA GLU A 118 10.48 -2.94 -0.89
C GLU A 118 11.49 -4.08 -0.71
N THR A 119 12.74 -3.74 -0.32
CA THR A 119 13.80 -4.73 -0.09
C THR A 119 13.44 -5.67 1.08
N LYS A 120 12.92 -5.11 2.17
CA LYS A 120 12.49 -5.88 3.34
C LYS A 120 11.33 -6.81 2.98
N GLU A 121 10.33 -6.32 2.24
CA GLU A 121 9.24 -7.17 1.74
C GLU A 121 9.76 -8.32 0.87
N PHE A 122 10.69 -8.03 -0.05
CA PHE A 122 11.30 -9.04 -0.91
C PHE A 122 12.04 -10.12 -0.10
N GLN A 123 12.82 -9.73 0.91
CA GLN A 123 13.50 -10.67 1.80
C GLN A 123 12.51 -11.56 2.56
N LEU A 124 11.38 -10.99 3.00
CA LEU A 124 10.32 -11.75 3.68
C LEU A 124 9.65 -12.77 2.76
N LEU A 125 9.63 -12.56 1.43
CA LEU A 125 9.09 -13.57 0.49
C LEU A 125 9.83 -14.91 0.59
N ALA A 126 11.13 -14.90 0.89
CA ALA A 126 11.89 -16.13 1.05
C ALA A 126 11.33 -17.04 2.16
N SER A 127 10.68 -16.48 3.19
CA SER A 127 10.01 -17.26 4.24
C SER A 127 8.89 -18.16 3.71
N ALA A 128 8.26 -17.80 2.58
CA ALA A 128 7.19 -18.57 1.97
C ALA A 128 7.66 -19.95 1.49
N LEU A 129 8.96 -20.13 1.24
CA LEU A 129 9.56 -21.43 0.88
C LEU A 129 9.49 -22.47 2.02
N PHE A 130 9.27 -22.02 3.26
CA PHE A 130 9.28 -22.85 4.46
C PHE A 130 7.90 -23.03 5.10
N LYS A 131 6.84 -22.46 4.50
CA LYS A 131 5.47 -22.59 5.03
C LYS A 131 4.91 -23.98 4.72
N SER A 132 4.50 -24.73 5.75
CA SER A 132 3.78 -25.99 5.58
C SER A 132 2.32 -25.75 5.17
N GLY A 133 1.74 -26.64 4.37
CA GLY A 133 0.43 -26.47 3.69
C GLY A 133 -0.84 -26.37 4.57
N SER A 134 -0.73 -26.05 5.85
CA SER A 134 -1.86 -25.91 6.79
C SER A 134 -2.54 -24.53 6.77
N ASP A 135 -1.94 -23.50 6.18
CA ASP A 135 -2.46 -22.11 6.19
C ASP A 135 -3.24 -21.74 4.89
N PHE A 136 -4.06 -22.67 4.40
CA PHE A 136 -4.60 -22.65 3.04
C PHE A 136 -6.06 -22.17 2.93
N THR A 137 -6.35 -20.92 3.29
CA THR A 137 -7.72 -20.36 3.10
C THR A 137 -7.77 -19.04 2.31
N ALA A 138 -6.69 -18.26 2.28
CA ALA A 138 -6.68 -16.96 1.60
C ALA A 138 -6.32 -17.03 0.10
N LEU A 139 -5.49 -18.01 -0.31
CA LEU A 139 -4.99 -18.13 -1.68
C LEU A 139 -6.04 -18.66 -2.68
N GLU A 140 -6.99 -19.49 -2.23
CA GLU A 140 -8.09 -19.97 -3.08
C GLU A 140 -9.06 -18.85 -3.44
N ALA A 141 -9.42 -18.01 -2.46
CA ALA A 141 -10.35 -16.90 -2.66
C ALA A 141 -9.82 -15.87 -3.68
N PHE A 142 -8.50 -15.61 -3.67
CA PHE A 142 -7.88 -14.70 -4.63
C PHE A 142 -7.70 -15.32 -6.03
N ARG A 143 -7.36 -16.62 -6.11
CA ARG A 143 -7.35 -17.39 -7.36
C ARG A 143 -8.69 -17.34 -8.08
N MET A 144 -9.80 -17.41 -7.34
CA MET A 144 -11.15 -17.32 -7.91
C MET A 144 -11.46 -15.96 -8.55
N TRP A 145 -10.83 -14.87 -8.13
CA TRP A 145 -11.10 -13.52 -8.63
C TRP A 145 -10.14 -13.06 -9.74
N ILE A 146 -8.87 -13.46 -9.67
CA ILE A 146 -7.84 -13.02 -10.62
C ILE A 146 -7.80 -13.88 -11.89
N THR A 147 -8.09 -15.18 -11.79
CA THR A 147 -8.08 -16.07 -12.98
C THR A 147 -9.08 -15.63 -14.06
N PRO A 148 -10.32 -15.20 -13.72
CA PRO A 148 -11.24 -14.59 -14.69
C PRO A 148 -10.73 -13.25 -15.24
N MET A 149 -10.18 -12.39 -14.36
CA MET A 149 -9.68 -11.05 -14.74
C MET A 149 -8.51 -11.12 -15.72
N LEU A 150 -7.57 -12.04 -15.51
CA LEU A 150 -6.44 -12.26 -16.43
C LEU A 150 -6.89 -12.89 -17.76
N ARG A 151 -7.94 -13.72 -17.75
CA ARG A 151 -8.56 -14.23 -18.98
C ARG A 151 -9.20 -13.11 -19.80
N GLU A 152 -9.94 -12.19 -19.16
CA GLU A 152 -10.52 -11.02 -19.82
C GLU A 152 -9.47 -10.07 -20.41
N LEU A 153 -8.36 -9.86 -19.70
CA LEU A 153 -7.25 -9.05 -20.20
C LEU A 153 -6.54 -9.72 -21.39
N SER A 154 -6.49 -11.04 -21.44
CA SER A 154 -5.94 -11.79 -22.59
C SER A 154 -6.88 -11.83 -23.81
N SER A 155 -8.19 -11.65 -23.62
CA SER A 155 -9.16 -11.58 -24.72
C SER A 155 -9.32 -10.18 -25.32
N LEU A 156 -8.69 -9.16 -24.72
CA LEU A 156 -8.74 -7.77 -25.16
C LEU A 156 -7.55 -7.34 -26.05
N THR A 157 -6.64 -8.25 -26.42
CA THR A 157 -5.57 -7.96 -27.38
C THR A 157 -5.68 -8.83 -28.63
N PRO A 158 -6.07 -8.27 -29.80
CA PRO A 158 -5.79 -8.87 -31.08
C PRO A 158 -4.49 -8.26 -31.65
N TRP A 159 -3.37 -8.95 -31.42
CA TRP A 159 -2.01 -8.66 -31.91
C TRP A 159 -1.36 -7.33 -31.47
#